data_AF-A0A6F8PW28-F1
#
_entry.id   AF-A0A6F8PW28-F1
#
_cell.length_a   1.000
_cell.length_b   1.000
_cell.length_c   1.000
_cell.angle_alpha   90.00
_cell.angle_beta   90.00
_cell.angle_gamma   90.00
#
_symmetry.space_group_name_H-M   'P 1'
#
loop_
_entity.id
_entity.type
_entity.pdbx_description
1 polymer ?
#
loop_
_entity_poly.entity_id
_entity_poly.type
_entity_poly.pdbx_seq_one_letter_code
_entity_poly.pdbx_strand_id
1 'polypeptide(L)'
;MSSRYVTSFSHCVSGMEYPLPDGFKDDSYGNDTCASAVNELLKVKLFVDHKNPDDREDPEKERFSVFSTDEEGVTVHFLFESESYSEVCEFIGGLDHAV
;
A
#
# COMPACT_ATOMS: atom_id res chain seq x y z
N MET A 1 10.41 -19.83 18.37
CA MET A 1 10.00 -18.48 17.94
C MET A 1 10.13 -18.45 16.43
N SER A 2 9.05 -18.78 15.72
CA SER A 2 9.10 -18.95 14.27
C SER A 2 8.95 -17.59 13.59
N SER A 3 9.97 -17.23 12.82
CA SER A 3 10.05 -16.04 11.98
C SER A 3 8.76 -15.87 11.16
N ARG A 4 8.00 -14.82 11.44
CA ARG A 4 6.88 -14.42 10.57
C ARG A 4 7.48 -13.61 9.44
N TYR A 5 7.38 -14.15 8.23
CA TYR A 5 7.93 -13.55 7.03
C TYR A 5 7.30 -12.18 6.83
N VAL A 6 8.15 -11.15 6.84
CA VAL A 6 7.82 -9.81 6.41
C VAL A 6 7.70 -9.89 4.89
N THR A 7 6.47 -9.92 4.37
CA THR A 7 6.23 -9.72 2.95
C THR A 7 6.70 -8.31 2.62
N SER A 8 7.77 -8.20 1.85
CA SER A 8 8.27 -6.94 1.28
C SER A 8 7.81 -6.85 -0.17
N PHE A 9 7.54 -5.64 -0.65
CA PHE A 9 7.23 -5.39 -2.07
C PHE A 9 8.37 -5.94 -2.95
N SER A 10 8.01 -6.77 -3.92
CA SER A 10 8.97 -7.66 -4.57
C SER A 10 9.63 -7.10 -5.83
N HIS A 11 9.02 -6.12 -6.52
CA HIS A 11 9.42 -5.88 -7.92
C HIS A 11 9.63 -4.43 -8.39
N CYS A 12 8.98 -3.39 -7.86
CA CYS A 12 8.97 -2.10 -8.57
C CYS A 12 9.77 -0.96 -7.92
N VAL A 13 10.08 -1.04 -6.63
CA VAL A 13 10.79 0.04 -5.91
C VAL A 13 11.99 -0.58 -5.20
N SER A 14 13.15 -0.56 -5.86
CA SER A 14 14.36 -1.22 -5.31
C SER A 14 14.70 -0.65 -3.93
N GLY A 15 14.78 -1.51 -2.91
CA GLY A 15 15.16 -1.11 -1.55
C GLY A 15 14.01 -0.70 -0.62
N MET A 16 12.76 -1.07 -0.91
CA MET A 16 11.68 -0.88 0.06
C MET A 16 11.70 -1.93 1.18
N GLU A 17 12.06 -1.46 2.37
CA GLU A 17 12.05 -2.21 3.63
C GLU A 17 10.74 -1.98 4.44
N TYR A 18 9.62 -1.69 3.77
CA TYR A 18 8.35 -1.54 4.48
C TYR A 18 7.69 -2.91 4.65
N PRO A 19 7.48 -3.37 5.90
CA PRO A 19 6.75 -4.60 6.14
C PRO A 19 5.30 -4.42 5.74
N LEU A 20 4.74 -5.27 4.87
CA LEU A 20 3.31 -5.19 4.57
C LEU A 20 2.48 -5.22 5.87
N PRO A 21 1.45 -4.36 6.01
CA PRO A 21 0.55 -4.43 7.16
C PRO A 21 -0.17 -5.78 7.21
N ASP A 22 -0.60 -6.20 8.40
CA ASP A 22 -1.27 -7.49 8.57
C ASP A 22 -2.51 -7.60 7.64
N GLY A 23 -2.64 -8.75 6.97
CA GLY A 23 -3.74 -9.01 6.02
C GLY A 23 -3.52 -8.46 4.60
N PHE A 24 -2.48 -7.65 4.37
CA PHE A 24 -2.12 -7.21 3.02
C PHE A 24 -1.36 -8.29 2.25
N LYS A 25 -1.68 -8.41 0.97
CA LYS A 25 -0.97 -9.23 -0.01
C LYS A 25 -0.34 -8.31 -1.05
N ASP A 26 0.87 -8.63 -1.48
CA ASP A 26 1.51 -7.96 -2.61
C ASP A 26 0.62 -8.15 -3.86
N ASP A 27 0.23 -7.03 -4.47
CA ASP A 27 -0.56 -6.95 -5.70
C ASP A 27 0.15 -6.08 -6.75
N SER A 28 1.46 -5.93 -6.61
CA SER A 28 2.30 -5.28 -7.62
C SER A 28 2.48 -6.20 -8.83
N TYR A 29 2.27 -5.65 -10.02
CA TYR A 29 2.63 -6.32 -11.27
C TYR A 29 4.05 -5.91 -11.66
N GLY A 30 4.82 -6.84 -12.21
CA GLY A 30 6.25 -6.62 -12.51
C GLY A 30 6.56 -5.54 -13.56
N ASN A 31 5.55 -4.90 -14.14
CA ASN A 31 5.64 -3.77 -15.05
C ASN A 31 5.05 -2.47 -14.47
N ASP A 32 4.61 -2.48 -13.21
CA ASP A 32 4.01 -1.32 -12.58
C ASP A 32 5.07 -0.30 -12.20
N THR A 33 4.75 0.98 -12.42
CA THR A 33 5.58 2.11 -11.99
C THR A 33 5.64 2.18 -10.46
N CYS A 34 4.55 1.81 -9.78
CA CYS A 34 4.45 1.81 -8.33
C CYS A 34 4.20 0.40 -7.78
N ALA A 35 4.63 0.14 -6.53
CA ALA A 35 4.27 -1.10 -5.87
C ALA A 35 2.89 -0.97 -5.23
N SER A 36 2.11 -2.05 -5.19
CA SER A 36 0.79 -2.02 -4.56
C SER A 36 0.52 -3.29 -3.76
N ALA A 37 -0.34 -3.18 -2.76
CA ALA A 37 -0.77 -4.29 -1.93
C ALA A 37 -2.25 -4.16 -1.59
N VAL A 38 -2.95 -5.28 -1.51
CA VAL A 38 -4.40 -5.32 -1.31
C VAL A 38 -4.76 -6.07 -0.03
N ASN A 39 -5.80 -5.60 0.67
CA ASN A 39 -6.46 -6.29 1.76
C ASN A 39 -7.93 -6.49 1.41
N GLU A 40 -8.27 -7.71 1.00
CA GLU A 40 -9.61 -8.08 0.52
C GLU A 40 -10.67 -8.09 1.64
N LEU A 41 -10.26 -8.24 2.90
CA LEU A 41 -11.17 -8.21 4.05
C LEU A 41 -11.58 -6.79 4.39
N LEU A 42 -10.62 -5.87 4.42
CA LEU A 42 -10.86 -4.44 4.64
C LEU A 42 -11.35 -3.71 3.38
N LYS A 43 -11.32 -4.37 2.21
CA LYS A 43 -11.64 -3.78 0.90
C LYS A 43 -10.82 -2.52 0.64
N VAL A 44 -9.51 -2.61 0.83
CA VAL A 44 -8.57 -1.50 0.59
C VAL A 44 -7.35 -1.94 -0.20
N LYS A 45 -6.78 -1.00 -0.95
CA LYS A 45 -5.53 -1.15 -1.69
C LYS A 45 -4.59 0.00 -1.32
N LEU A 46 -3.35 -0.37 -0.98
CA LEU A 46 -2.24 0.54 -0.69
C LEU A 46 -1.36 0.60 -1.92
N PHE A 47 -1.06 1.81 -2.39
CA PHE A 47 -0.04 2.09 -3.38
C PHE A 47 1.15 2.75 -2.71
N VAL A 48 2.33 2.39 -3.18
CA VAL A 48 3.61 2.90 -2.71
C VAL A 48 4.43 3.33 -3.90
N ASP A 49 4.60 4.64 -4.00
CA ASP A 49 5.32 5.28 -5.08
C ASP A 49 6.79 5.56 -4.71
N HIS A 50 7.53 6.10 -5.67
CA HIS A 50 8.91 6.50 -5.52
C HIS A 50 9.09 7.55 -4.42
N LYS A 51 10.19 7.40 -3.66
CA LYS A 51 10.54 8.36 -2.61
C LYS A 51 10.80 9.76 -3.18
N ASN A 52 11.43 9.83 -4.35
CA ASN A 52 11.66 11.07 -5.06
C ASN A 52 10.38 11.47 -5.84
N PRO A 53 9.78 12.65 -5.59
CA PRO A 53 8.58 13.10 -6.29
C PRO A 53 8.68 13.11 -7.81
N ASP A 54 9.86 13.42 -8.36
CA ASP A 54 10.08 13.48 -9.81
C ASP A 54 10.01 12.10 -10.50
N ASP A 55 10.20 11.03 -9.73
CA ASP A 55 10.14 9.65 -10.22
C ASP A 55 8.76 9.00 -9.96
N ARG A 56 7.83 9.73 -9.33
CA ARG A 56 6.50 9.21 -9.02
C ARG A 56 5.64 9.05 -10.26
N GLU A 57 4.72 8.10 -10.23
CA GLU A 57 3.68 7.97 -11.27
C GLU A 57 2.81 9.23 -11.32
N ASP A 58 2.54 9.82 -10.16
CA ASP A 58 1.85 11.09 -10.00
C ASP A 58 2.62 12.02 -9.03
N PRO A 59 3.40 12.99 -9.55
CA PRO A 59 4.21 13.88 -8.71
C PRO A 59 3.41 14.76 -7.74
N GLU A 60 2.09 14.92 -7.95
CA GLU A 60 1.24 15.71 -7.06
C GLU A 60 0.73 14.90 -5.86
N LYS A 61 0.83 13.57 -5.90
CA LYS A 61 0.43 12.69 -4.81
C LYS A 61 1.55 12.44 -3.81
N GLU A 62 1.16 12.15 -2.59
CA GLU A 62 2.11 11.69 -1.59
C GLU A 62 2.53 10.25 -1.86
N ARG A 63 3.70 9.88 -1.31
CA ARG A 63 4.35 8.60 -1.57
C ARG A 63 3.46 7.38 -1.30
N PHE A 64 2.66 7.42 -0.24
CA PHE A 64 1.77 6.33 0.13
C PHE A 64 0.34 6.77 -0.04
N SER A 65 -0.46 5.98 -0.77
CA SER A 65 -1.88 6.29 -0.98
C SER A 65 -2.76 5.07 -0.78
N VAL A 66 -3.90 5.27 -0.11
CA VAL A 66 -4.85 4.22 0.26
C VAL A 66 -6.18 4.50 -0.44
N PHE A 67 -6.69 3.48 -1.11
CA PHE A 67 -7.98 3.52 -1.81
C PHE A 67 -8.88 2.40 -1.29
N SER A 68 -10.19 2.62 -1.30
CA SER A 68 -11.16 1.54 -1.15
C SER A 68 -11.26 0.74 -2.45
N THR A 69 -11.56 -0.54 -2.34
CA THR A 69 -11.82 -1.42 -3.47
C THR A 69 -13.27 -1.88 -3.50
N ASP A 70 -13.79 -2.21 -4.68
CA ASP A 70 -15.06 -2.92 -4.80
C ASP A 70 -14.90 -4.43 -4.56
N GLU A 71 -15.94 -5.21 -4.87
CA GLU A 71 -15.94 -6.66 -4.76
C GLU A 71 -14.98 -7.34 -5.75
N GLU A 72 -14.59 -6.67 -6.84
CA GLU A 72 -13.66 -7.16 -7.84
C GLU A 72 -12.21 -6.72 -7.56
N GLY A 73 -11.96 -6.00 -6.45
CA GLY A 73 -10.65 -5.49 -6.09
C GLY A 73 -10.24 -4.22 -6.85
N VAL A 74 -11.15 -3.63 -7.62
CA VAL A 74 -10.91 -2.40 -8.38
C VAL A 74 -10.96 -1.21 -7.45
N THR A 75 -10.00 -0.29 -7.57
CA THR A 75 -9.97 0.95 -6.77
C THR A 75 -11.15 1.86 -7.10
N VAL A 76 -11.90 2.29 -6.09
CA VAL A 76 -13.14 3.08 -6.27
C VAL A 76 -13.01 4.49 -5.69
N HIS A 77 -12.56 4.61 -4.44
CA HIS A 77 -12.49 5.89 -3.74
C HIS A 77 -11.14 6.08 -3.07
N PHE A 78 -10.64 7.31 -3.15
CA PHE A 78 -9.51 7.75 -2.35
C PHE A 78 -9.91 7.85 -0.87
N LEU A 79 -9.05 7.35 0.02
CA LEU A 79 -9.28 7.39 1.46
C LEU A 79 -8.24 8.25 2.18
N PHE A 80 -6.96 8.07 1.87
CA PHE A 80 -5.87 8.69 2.60
C PHE A 80 -4.58 8.69 1.78
N GLU A 81 -3.74 9.71 1.97
CA GLU A 81 -2.35 9.73 1.52
C GLU A 81 -1.47 10.30 2.61
N SER A 82 -0.21 9.88 2.63
CA SER A 82 0.83 10.37 3.54
C SER A 82 2.21 10.17 2.91
N GLU A 83 3.17 11.02 3.26
CA GLU A 83 4.61 10.75 3.06
C GLU A 83 5.17 9.78 4.12
N SER A 84 4.42 9.51 5.18
CA SER A 84 4.83 8.73 6.34
C SER A 84 4.18 7.35 6.35
N TYR A 85 5.01 6.31 6.30
CA TYR A 85 4.53 4.93 6.37
C TYR A 85 3.80 4.62 7.68
N SER A 86 4.24 5.21 8.80
CA SER A 86 3.62 4.97 10.10
C SER A 86 2.20 5.55 10.16
N GLU A 87 1.97 6.72 9.58
CA GLU A 87 0.64 7.34 9.54
C GLU A 87 -0.33 6.51 8.69
N VAL A 88 0.14 5.95 7.58
CA VAL A 88 -0.65 5.01 6.77
C VAL A 88 -0.98 3.73 7.55
N CYS A 89 -0.03 3.18 8.29
CA CYS A 89 -0.28 2.00 9.13
C CYS A 89 -1.29 2.29 10.23
N GLU A 90 -1.21 3.46 10.87
CA GLU A 90 -2.18 3.91 11.88
C GLU A 90 -3.57 4.10 11.27
N PHE A 91 -3.66 4.71 10.09
CA PHE A 91 -4.91 4.86 9.35
C PHE A 91 -5.55 3.50 9.07
N ILE A 92 -4.80 2.56 8.50
CA ILE A 92 -5.26 1.19 8.19
C ILE A 92 -5.68 0.45 9.47
N GLY A 93 -4.89 0.55 10.54
CA GLY A 93 -5.23 -0.05 11.83
C GLY A 93 -6.51 0.52 12.44
N GLY A 94 -6.81 1.80 12.19
CA GLY A 94 -8.07 2.43 12.56
C GLY A 94 -9.29 1.88 11.80
N LEU A 95 -9.10 1.40 10.56
CA LEU A 95 -10.18 0.78 9.76
C LEU A 95 -10.60 -0.58 10.31
N ASP A 96 -9.66 -1.39 10.81
CA ASP A 96 -9.93 -2.72 11.39
C ASP A 96 -10.85 -2.64 12.63
N HIS A 97 -10.81 -1.52 13.36
CA HIS A 97 -11.65 -1.29 14.53
C HIS A 97 -13.03 -0.68 14.22
N ALA A 98 -13.28 -0.30 12.95
CA ALA A 98 -14.54 0.30 12.53
C ALA A 98 -15.55 -0.72 11.98
N VAL A 99 -15.15 -2.00 11.86
CA VAL A 99 -15.96 -3.13 11.35
C VAL A 99 -16.28 -4.10 12.49
#